data_AF-A0A2E2HEH2-F1
#
_entry.id   AF-A0A2E2HEH2-F1
#
_cell.length_a   1.000
_cell.length_b   1.000
_cell.length_c   1.000
_cell.angle_alpha   90.00
_cell.angle_beta   90.00
_cell.angle_gamma   90.00
#
_symmetry.space_group_name_H-M   'P 1'
#
loop_
_entity.id
_entity.type
_entity.pdbx_description
1 polymer ?
#
loop_
_entity_poly.entity_id
_entity_poly.type
_entity_poly.pdbx_seq_one_letter_code
_entity_poly.pdbx_strand_id
1 'polypeptide(L)'
;PEVLNLLEQGDQEHAQGNLEQALVFYQEARNVDPEHPRAAQAITQTNQDILNRDFQNTMSAGFAAIQQGDPEAALESFNQALVLRPDSADVEAAINQAQTMITDRDLNVQLAAAREHVAAEEWQQALDAYNNALAIDPNVVAARQGQETAQVRLNLDNYLRGILNDPLRLAEDQVYQRTITVYNQALELVEENTRLFDQLRTVRGYLDQARVPVTVTLNSDSMTHVTLFRVAELGMFNTESLELIPGNYTAVGVRPGYRDVRREFVVPFNGEAPVVTVICNEPV
;
A
#
# COMPACT_ATOMS: atom_id res chain seq x y z
N PRO A 1 -27.34 31.98 64.17
CA PRO A 1 -28.23 32.59 63.16
C PRO A 1 -27.60 32.67 61.76
N GLU A 2 -26.33 33.10 61.66
CA GLU A 2 -25.61 33.21 60.38
C GLU A 2 -25.44 31.86 59.67
N VAL A 3 -24.94 30.83 60.36
CA VAL A 3 -24.81 29.46 59.83
C VAL A 3 -26.14 28.91 59.30
N LEU A 4 -27.25 29.13 60.03
CA LEU A 4 -28.57 28.64 59.62
C LEU A 4 -29.07 29.33 58.34
N ASN A 5 -28.79 30.62 58.18
CA ASN A 5 -29.15 31.37 56.97
C ASN A 5 -28.33 30.90 55.76
N LEU A 6 -27.01 30.70 55.92
CA LEU A 6 -26.15 30.15 54.86
C LEU A 6 -26.60 28.73 54.44
N LEU A 7 -26.98 27.88 55.40
CA LEU A 7 -27.55 26.57 55.11
C LEU A 7 -28.87 26.68 54.34
N GLU A 8 -29.76 27.60 54.70
CA GLU A 8 -31.04 27.82 54.01
C GLU A 8 -30.84 28.34 52.57
N GLN A 9 -29.87 29.23 52.35
CA GLN A 9 -29.48 29.69 51.01
C GLN A 9 -28.89 28.54 50.18
N GLY A 10 -28.00 27.74 50.77
CA GLY A 10 -27.47 26.55 50.11
C GLY A 10 -28.55 25.55 49.72
N ASP A 11 -29.53 25.31 50.61
CA ASP A 11 -30.67 24.42 50.34
C ASP A 11 -31.55 24.95 49.19
N GLN A 12 -31.75 26.26 49.09
CA GLN A 12 -32.49 26.89 48.00
C GLN A 12 -31.78 26.77 46.64
N GLU A 13 -30.46 26.97 46.60
CA GLU A 13 -29.65 26.81 45.39
C GLU A 13 -29.60 25.33 44.96
N HIS A 14 -29.45 24.41 45.92
CA HIS A 14 -29.43 22.98 45.66
C HIS A 14 -30.76 22.52 45.04
N ALA A 15 -31.89 22.96 45.60
CA ALA A 15 -33.22 22.68 45.07
C ALA A 15 -33.47 23.24 43.64
N GLN A 16 -32.74 24.29 43.25
CA GLN A 16 -32.78 24.87 41.90
C GLN A 16 -31.82 24.18 40.93
N GLY A 17 -31.00 23.23 41.39
CA GLY A 17 -29.98 22.55 40.59
C GLY A 17 -28.67 23.32 40.45
N ASN A 18 -28.52 24.46 41.14
CA ASN A 18 -27.31 25.29 41.15
C ASN A 18 -26.29 24.72 42.15
N LEU A 19 -25.86 23.48 41.92
CA LEU A 19 -25.09 22.69 42.88
C LEU A 19 -23.75 23.35 43.28
N GLU A 20 -23.06 24.01 42.35
CA GLU A 20 -21.83 24.76 42.62
C GLU A 20 -22.08 25.93 43.57
N GLN A 21 -23.15 26.68 43.35
CA GLN A 21 -23.51 27.82 44.19
C GLN A 21 -23.97 27.35 45.58
N ALA A 22 -24.73 26.25 45.65
CA ALA A 22 -25.09 25.60 46.90
C ALA A 22 -23.85 25.18 47.70
N LEU A 23 -22.86 24.59 47.02
CA LEU A 23 -21.60 24.17 47.63
C LEU A 23 -20.83 25.35 48.23
N VAL A 24 -20.82 26.51 47.56
CA VAL A 24 -20.21 27.75 48.10
C VAL A 24 -20.87 28.14 49.42
N PHE A 25 -22.21 28.22 49.48
CA PHE A 25 -22.92 28.57 50.71
C PHE A 25 -22.69 27.56 51.85
N TYR A 26 -22.66 26.26 51.54
CA TYR A 26 -22.37 25.24 52.53
C TYR A 26 -20.92 25.30 53.04
N GLN A 27 -19.95 25.63 52.18
CA GLN A 27 -18.55 25.84 52.57
C GLN A 27 -18.41 27.08 53.47
N GLU A 28 -19.09 28.18 53.16
CA GLU A 28 -19.16 29.36 54.02
C GLU A 28 -19.77 29.02 55.39
N ALA A 29 -20.88 28.26 55.42
CA ALA A 29 -21.48 27.80 56.67
C ALA A 29 -20.50 26.98 57.51
N ARG A 30 -19.70 26.10 56.88
CA ARG A 30 -18.64 25.32 57.55
C ARG A 30 -17.48 26.18 58.03
N ASN A 31 -17.17 27.28 57.36
CA ASN A 31 -16.14 28.22 57.81
C ASN A 31 -16.58 29.01 59.05
N VAL A 32 -17.88 29.34 59.15
CA VAL A 32 -18.45 30.04 60.31
C VAL A 32 -18.57 29.11 61.53
N ASP A 33 -19.00 27.86 61.34
CA ASP A 33 -19.08 26.85 62.40
C ASP A 33 -18.58 25.48 61.91
N PRO A 34 -17.28 25.17 62.13
CA PRO A 34 -16.67 23.93 61.67
C PRO A 34 -17.26 22.65 62.29
N GLU A 35 -17.87 22.74 63.48
CA GLU A 35 -18.45 21.58 64.18
C GLU A 35 -19.91 21.34 63.80
N HIS A 36 -20.51 22.20 62.97
CA HIS A 36 -21.91 22.06 62.58
C HIS A 36 -22.13 20.84 61.65
N PRO A 37 -22.76 19.75 62.12
CA PRO A 37 -22.81 18.48 61.38
C PRO A 37 -23.56 18.59 60.05
N ARG A 38 -24.59 19.46 60.00
CA ARG A 38 -25.41 19.67 58.80
C ARG A 38 -24.63 20.28 57.63
N ALA A 39 -23.65 21.16 57.91
CA ALA A 39 -22.84 21.77 56.85
C ALA A 39 -21.91 20.74 56.20
N ALA A 40 -21.24 19.90 57.01
CA ALA A 40 -20.40 18.82 56.50
C ALA A 40 -21.19 17.78 55.69
N GLN A 41 -22.40 17.43 56.15
CA GLN A 41 -23.29 16.53 55.41
C GLN A 41 -23.74 17.14 54.08
N ALA A 42 -24.16 18.41 54.08
CA ALA A 42 -24.59 19.12 52.86
C ALA A 42 -23.47 19.23 51.82
N ILE A 43 -22.23 19.53 52.24
CA ILE A 43 -21.06 19.55 51.34
C ILE A 43 -20.80 18.16 50.74
N THR A 44 -20.85 17.11 51.56
CA THR A 44 -20.61 15.73 51.09
C THR A 44 -21.67 15.30 50.07
N GLN A 45 -22.95 15.56 50.37
CA GLN A 45 -24.06 15.25 49.47
C GLN A 45 -23.96 16.06 48.17
N THR A 46 -23.73 17.37 48.26
CA THR A 46 -23.65 18.25 47.08
C THR A 46 -22.48 17.86 46.17
N ASN A 47 -21.32 17.50 46.73
CA ASN A 47 -20.21 16.99 45.93
C ASN A 47 -20.55 15.67 45.22
N GLN A 48 -21.31 14.77 45.86
CA GLN A 48 -21.78 13.55 45.21
C GLN A 48 -22.78 13.87 44.09
N ASP A 49 -23.67 14.83 44.29
CA ASP A 49 -24.66 15.24 43.29
C ASP A 49 -23.98 15.88 42.07
N ILE A 50 -22.97 16.75 42.28
CA ILE A 50 -22.15 17.33 41.21
C ILE A 50 -21.48 16.22 40.40
N LEU A 51 -20.80 15.29 41.09
CA LEU A 51 -20.12 14.16 40.43
C LEU A 51 -21.12 13.30 39.63
N ASN A 52 -22.30 13.03 40.19
CA ASN A 52 -23.34 12.24 39.52
C ASN A 52 -23.88 12.95 38.27
N ARG A 53 -24.15 14.26 38.36
CA ARG A 53 -24.62 15.08 37.25
C ARG A 53 -23.57 15.12 36.13
N ASP A 54 -22.32 15.41 36.47
CA ASP A 54 -21.24 15.54 35.50
C ASP A 54 -20.95 14.20 34.81
N PHE A 55 -21.02 13.10 35.57
CA PHE A 55 -20.94 11.75 35.02
C PHE A 55 -22.07 11.45 34.04
N GLN A 56 -23.32 11.79 34.39
CA GLN A 56 -24.47 11.59 33.49
C GLN A 56 -24.36 12.44 32.23
N ASN A 57 -23.90 13.68 32.34
CA ASN A 57 -23.71 14.57 31.20
C ASN A 57 -22.64 14.04 30.24
N THR A 58 -21.49 13.64 30.76
CA THR A 58 -20.38 13.07 29.96
C THR A 58 -20.77 11.75 29.30
N MET A 59 -21.45 10.85 30.02
CA MET A 59 -22.00 9.63 29.42
C MET A 59 -23.02 9.92 28.32
N SER A 60 -23.94 10.86 28.55
CA SER A 60 -24.95 11.23 27.56
C SER A 60 -24.34 11.85 26.31
N ALA A 61 -23.32 12.70 26.47
CA ALA A 61 -22.57 13.27 25.35
C ALA A 61 -21.86 12.18 24.54
N GLY A 62 -21.24 11.21 25.21
CA GLY A 62 -20.60 10.08 24.54
C GLY A 62 -21.56 9.25 23.68
N PHE A 63 -22.73 8.89 24.24
CA PHE A 63 -23.74 8.16 23.46
C PHE A 63 -24.35 8.99 22.33
N ALA A 64 -24.51 10.30 22.52
CA ALA A 64 -24.97 11.20 21.46
C ALA A 64 -23.97 11.26 20.30
N ALA A 65 -22.67 11.24 20.58
CA ALA A 65 -21.61 11.20 19.57
C ALA A 65 -21.60 9.86 18.80
N ILE A 66 -21.79 8.73 19.49
CA ILE A 66 -21.99 7.42 18.84
C ILE A 66 -23.15 7.46 17.84
N GLN A 67 -24.30 8.03 18.23
CA GLN A 67 -25.47 8.13 17.35
C GLN A 67 -25.23 9.03 16.13
N GLN A 68 -24.33 10.01 16.26
CA GLN A 68 -23.93 10.90 15.18
C GLN A 68 -22.86 10.29 14.26
N GLY A 69 -22.34 9.10 14.59
CA GLY A 69 -21.27 8.45 13.85
C GLY A 69 -19.89 9.06 14.09
N ASP A 70 -19.71 9.74 15.23
CA ASP A 70 -18.43 10.32 15.66
C ASP A 70 -17.88 9.55 16.88
N PRO A 71 -17.25 8.39 16.66
CA PRO A 71 -16.73 7.58 17.75
C PRO A 71 -15.50 8.21 18.43
N GLU A 72 -14.78 9.12 17.79
CA GLU A 72 -13.71 9.90 18.41
C GLU A 72 -14.24 10.85 19.49
N ALA A 73 -15.27 11.65 19.17
CA ALA A 73 -15.91 12.51 20.17
C ALA A 73 -16.58 11.70 21.29
N ALA A 74 -17.10 10.51 20.97
CA ALA A 74 -17.62 9.59 21.96
C ALA A 74 -16.52 9.12 22.92
N LEU A 75 -15.37 8.71 22.39
CA LEU A 75 -14.22 8.25 23.17
C LEU A 75 -13.69 9.35 24.09
N GLU A 76 -13.63 10.60 23.63
CA GLU A 76 -13.27 11.74 24.47
C GLU A 76 -14.25 11.89 25.65
N SER A 77 -15.55 11.86 25.38
CA SER A 77 -16.60 12.00 26.40
C SER A 77 -16.58 10.86 27.42
N PHE A 78 -16.40 9.61 26.97
CA PHE A 78 -16.31 8.47 27.89
C PHE A 78 -15.01 8.48 28.71
N ASN A 79 -13.89 8.95 28.17
CA ASN A 79 -12.67 9.14 28.96
C ASN A 79 -12.86 10.19 30.07
N GLN A 80 -13.61 11.27 29.81
CA GLN A 80 -13.99 12.22 30.86
C GLN A 80 -14.88 11.55 31.93
N ALA A 81 -15.86 10.74 31.52
CA ALA A 81 -16.68 9.96 32.45
C ALA A 81 -15.85 8.98 33.30
N LEU A 82 -14.79 8.38 32.72
CA LEU A 82 -13.87 7.48 33.42
C LEU A 82 -13.07 8.21 34.49
N VAL A 83 -12.65 9.44 34.24
CA VAL A 83 -11.98 10.28 35.27
C VAL A 83 -12.92 10.54 36.46
N LEU A 84 -14.22 10.72 36.21
CA LEU A 84 -15.21 10.94 37.26
C LEU A 84 -15.53 9.67 38.05
N ARG A 85 -15.51 8.50 37.40
CA ARG A 85 -15.74 7.18 38.01
C ARG A 85 -14.79 6.12 37.43
N PRO A 86 -13.57 6.00 37.99
CA PRO A 86 -12.53 5.12 37.45
C PRO A 86 -12.89 3.63 37.40
N ASP A 87 -13.74 3.16 38.32
CA ASP A 87 -14.11 1.75 38.44
C ASP A 87 -15.44 1.41 37.74
N SER A 88 -15.89 2.25 36.80
CA SER A 88 -17.17 2.06 36.12
C SER A 88 -17.05 1.11 34.93
N ALA A 89 -17.50 -0.13 35.11
CA ALA A 89 -17.57 -1.14 34.05
C ALA A 89 -18.40 -0.68 32.82
N ASP A 90 -19.45 0.13 33.05
CA ASP A 90 -20.28 0.68 31.97
C ASP A 90 -19.50 1.67 31.09
N VAL A 91 -18.63 2.50 31.70
CA VAL A 91 -17.75 3.42 30.96
C VAL A 91 -16.71 2.64 30.18
N GLU A 92 -16.07 1.64 30.79
CA GLU A 92 -15.09 0.80 30.10
C GLU A 92 -15.72 0.08 28.89
N ALA A 93 -16.93 -0.44 29.04
CA ALA A 93 -17.67 -1.04 27.93
C ALA A 93 -17.96 -0.03 26.80
N ALA A 94 -18.35 1.19 27.15
CA ALA A 94 -18.62 2.25 26.19
C ALA A 94 -17.36 2.73 25.45
N ILE A 95 -16.22 2.83 26.17
CA ILE A 95 -14.89 3.10 25.58
C ILE A 95 -14.51 2.02 24.58
N ASN A 96 -14.63 0.74 24.97
CA ASN A 96 -14.33 -0.39 24.09
C ASN A 96 -15.23 -0.39 22.84
N GLN A 97 -16.51 -0.04 22.99
CA GLN A 97 -17.42 0.10 21.86
C GLN A 97 -16.97 1.20 20.90
N ALA A 98 -16.63 2.39 21.40
CA ALA A 98 -16.16 3.50 20.57
C ALA A 98 -14.85 3.13 19.83
N GLN A 99 -13.90 2.50 20.51
CA GLN A 99 -12.65 2.01 19.91
C GLN A 99 -12.89 0.96 18.83
N THR A 100 -13.84 0.05 19.05
CA THR A 100 -14.24 -0.95 18.06
C THR A 100 -14.81 -0.28 16.81
N MET A 101 -15.67 0.74 16.99
CA MET A 101 -16.23 1.50 15.86
C MET A 101 -15.16 2.23 15.05
N ILE A 102 -14.16 2.84 15.69
CA ILE A 102 -13.02 3.46 15.00
C ILE A 102 -12.26 2.40 14.19
N THR A 103 -11.91 1.29 14.85
CA THR A 103 -11.15 0.19 14.25
C THR A 103 -11.88 -0.38 13.02
N ASP A 104 -13.19 -0.65 13.15
CA ASP A 104 -14.02 -1.18 12.07
C ASP A 104 -14.14 -0.20 10.90
N ARG A 105 -14.33 1.10 11.19
CA ARG A 105 -14.39 2.14 10.16
C ARG A 105 -13.07 2.20 9.38
N ASP A 106 -11.95 2.30 10.07
CA ASP A 106 -10.64 2.46 9.45
C ASP A 106 -10.25 1.21 8.67
N LEU A 107 -10.56 0.03 9.20
CA LEU A 107 -10.38 -1.23 8.49
C LEU A 107 -11.21 -1.29 7.20
N ASN A 108 -12.48 -0.88 7.25
CA ASN A 108 -13.36 -0.86 6.08
C ASN A 108 -12.85 0.12 5.01
N VAL A 109 -12.29 1.27 5.40
CA VAL A 109 -11.66 2.21 4.46
C VAL A 109 -10.49 1.55 3.74
N GLN A 110 -9.58 0.88 4.47
CA GLN A 110 -8.43 0.21 3.84
C GLN A 110 -8.87 -0.95 2.93
N LEU A 111 -9.85 -1.76 3.35
CA LEU A 111 -10.37 -2.85 2.54
C LEU A 111 -11.11 -2.37 1.29
N ALA A 112 -11.82 -1.25 1.36
CA ALA A 112 -12.47 -0.64 0.20
C ALA A 112 -11.43 -0.13 -0.80
N ALA A 113 -10.42 0.61 -0.33
CA ALA A 113 -9.31 1.08 -1.17
C ALA A 113 -8.57 -0.10 -1.83
N ALA A 114 -8.29 -1.17 -1.09
CA ALA A 114 -7.65 -2.36 -1.65
C ALA A 114 -8.47 -2.98 -2.79
N ARG A 115 -9.81 -3.08 -2.65
CA ARG A 115 -10.69 -3.60 -3.72
C ARG A 115 -10.69 -2.70 -4.95
N GLU A 116 -10.68 -1.39 -4.77
CA GLU A 116 -10.60 -0.42 -5.87
C GLU A 116 -9.28 -0.58 -6.64
N HIS A 117 -8.15 -0.64 -5.94
CA HIS A 117 -6.84 -0.85 -6.55
C HIS A 117 -6.72 -2.22 -7.22
N VAL A 118 -7.31 -3.28 -6.66
CA VAL A 118 -7.40 -4.60 -7.33
C VAL A 118 -8.18 -4.51 -8.64
N ALA A 119 -9.31 -3.81 -8.64
CA ALA A 119 -10.13 -3.63 -9.85
C ALA A 119 -9.42 -2.81 -10.93
N ALA A 120 -8.54 -1.89 -10.53
CA ALA A 120 -7.69 -1.11 -11.43
C ALA A 120 -6.36 -1.80 -11.81
N GLU A 121 -6.10 -3.01 -11.28
CA GLU A 121 -4.82 -3.72 -11.39
C GLU A 121 -3.60 -2.89 -10.94
N GLU A 122 -3.81 -2.06 -9.92
CA GLU A 122 -2.82 -1.25 -9.22
C GLU A 122 -2.24 -2.07 -8.05
N TRP A 123 -1.54 -3.15 -8.39
CA TRP A 123 -1.17 -4.20 -7.43
C TRP A 123 -0.31 -3.73 -6.25
N GLN A 124 0.54 -2.72 -6.45
CA GLN A 124 1.34 -2.15 -5.36
C GLN A 124 0.45 -1.39 -4.36
N GLN A 125 -0.45 -0.55 -4.85
CA GLN A 125 -1.37 0.22 -4.01
C GLN A 125 -2.36 -0.71 -3.28
N ALA A 126 -2.83 -1.77 -3.95
CA ALA A 126 -3.64 -2.80 -3.32
C ALA A 126 -2.89 -3.50 -2.18
N LEU A 127 -1.63 -3.88 -2.42
CA LEU A 127 -0.77 -4.49 -1.40
C LEU A 127 -0.56 -3.57 -0.20
N ASP A 128 -0.31 -2.28 -0.45
CA ASP A 128 -0.13 -1.27 0.60
C ASP A 128 -1.42 -1.11 1.44
N ALA A 129 -2.58 -1.06 0.80
CA ALA A 129 -3.87 -0.99 1.49
C ALA A 129 -4.15 -2.24 2.35
N TYR A 130 -3.84 -3.44 1.85
CA TYR A 130 -3.93 -4.66 2.66
C TYR A 130 -2.95 -4.68 3.83
N ASN A 131 -1.72 -4.18 3.65
CA ASN A 131 -0.75 -4.04 4.73
C ASN A 131 -1.25 -3.07 5.81
N ASN A 132 -1.86 -1.95 5.42
CA ASN A 132 -2.46 -1.00 6.35
C ASN A 132 -3.64 -1.63 7.12
N ALA A 133 -4.49 -2.42 6.45
CA ALA A 133 -5.56 -3.17 7.10
C ALA A 133 -5.00 -4.17 8.15
N LEU A 134 -3.91 -4.87 7.83
CA LEU A 134 -3.25 -5.82 8.75
C LEU A 134 -2.51 -5.13 9.90
N ALA A 135 -2.11 -3.88 9.73
CA ALA A 135 -1.55 -3.06 10.81
C ALA A 135 -2.63 -2.64 11.82
N ILE A 136 -3.89 -2.50 11.37
CA ILE A 136 -5.06 -2.22 12.23
C ILE A 136 -5.48 -3.50 12.97
N ASP A 137 -5.74 -4.58 12.23
CA ASP A 137 -6.00 -5.90 12.81
C ASP A 137 -5.30 -6.99 11.99
N PRO A 138 -4.28 -7.66 12.56
CA PRO A 138 -3.54 -8.70 11.85
C PRO A 138 -4.39 -9.94 11.57
N ASN A 139 -5.58 -10.11 12.16
CA ASN A 139 -6.46 -11.28 12.01
C ASN A 139 -7.49 -11.19 10.89
N VAL A 140 -7.53 -10.08 10.15
CA VAL A 140 -8.47 -9.88 9.06
C VAL A 140 -8.15 -10.81 7.90
N VAL A 141 -8.94 -11.89 7.76
CA VAL A 141 -8.74 -12.93 6.74
C VAL A 141 -8.72 -12.36 5.33
N ALA A 142 -9.65 -11.44 5.02
CA ALA A 142 -9.73 -10.80 3.72
C ALA A 142 -8.46 -10.00 3.40
N ALA A 143 -7.83 -9.36 4.40
CA ALA A 143 -6.60 -8.62 4.20
C ALA A 143 -5.39 -9.54 4.00
N ARG A 144 -5.29 -10.65 4.75
CA ARG A 144 -4.20 -11.64 4.55
C ARG A 144 -4.26 -12.27 3.15
N GLN A 145 -5.43 -12.75 2.75
CA GLN A 145 -5.62 -13.37 1.44
C GLN A 145 -5.41 -12.36 0.31
N GLY A 146 -5.91 -11.14 0.50
CA GLY A 146 -5.72 -10.03 -0.42
C GLY A 146 -4.25 -9.65 -0.59
N GLN A 147 -3.50 -9.53 0.51
CA GLN A 147 -2.06 -9.25 0.52
C GLN A 147 -1.29 -10.30 -0.28
N GLU A 148 -1.53 -11.58 -0.03
CA GLU A 148 -0.85 -12.67 -0.72
C GLU A 148 -1.15 -12.64 -2.23
N THR A 149 -2.42 -12.44 -2.60
CA THR A 149 -2.85 -12.33 -3.99
C THR A 149 -2.24 -11.12 -4.69
N ALA A 150 -2.29 -9.94 -4.06
CA ALA A 150 -1.73 -8.70 -4.60
C ALA A 150 -0.22 -8.81 -4.77
N GLN A 151 0.49 -9.44 -3.82
CA GLN A 151 1.93 -9.64 -3.90
C GLN A 151 2.32 -10.55 -5.06
N VAL A 152 1.59 -11.66 -5.28
CA VAL A 152 1.83 -12.56 -6.42
C VAL A 152 1.61 -11.82 -7.73
N ARG A 153 0.50 -11.06 -7.86
CA ARG A 153 0.17 -10.32 -9.09
C ARG A 153 1.12 -9.16 -9.35
N LEU A 154 1.57 -8.46 -8.32
CA LEU A 154 2.60 -7.42 -8.42
C LEU A 154 3.92 -7.99 -8.95
N ASN A 155 4.36 -9.12 -8.41
CA ASN A 155 5.60 -9.77 -8.85
C ASN A 155 5.50 -10.21 -10.32
N LEU A 156 4.34 -10.73 -10.73
CA LEU A 156 4.07 -11.09 -12.10
C LEU A 156 4.05 -9.86 -13.03
N ASP A 157 3.30 -8.80 -12.69
CA ASP A 157 3.26 -7.54 -13.47
C ASP A 157 4.66 -6.95 -13.65
N ASN A 158 5.46 -6.90 -12.57
CA ASN A 158 6.84 -6.42 -12.62
C ASN A 158 7.73 -7.28 -13.53
N TYR A 159 7.62 -8.61 -13.44
CA TYR A 159 8.37 -9.51 -14.30
C TYR A 159 8.01 -9.31 -15.77
N LEU A 160 6.70 -9.30 -16.09
CA LEU A 160 6.22 -9.14 -17.46
C LEU A 160 6.59 -7.76 -18.04
N ARG A 161 6.42 -6.68 -17.26
CA ARG A 161 6.89 -5.34 -17.66
C ARG A 161 8.38 -5.32 -17.98
N GLY A 162 9.20 -6.06 -17.21
CA GLY A 162 10.62 -6.20 -17.49
C GLY A 162 10.90 -6.79 -18.87
N ILE A 163 10.15 -7.82 -19.28
CA ILE A 163 10.26 -8.42 -20.62
C ILE A 163 9.69 -7.49 -21.70
N LEU A 164 8.57 -6.83 -21.44
CA LEU A 164 7.94 -5.92 -22.41
C LEU A 164 8.82 -4.70 -22.71
N ASN A 165 9.57 -4.20 -21.73
CA ASN A 165 10.47 -3.06 -21.90
C ASN A 165 11.76 -3.44 -22.64
N ASP A 166 12.22 -4.69 -22.54
CA ASP A 166 13.43 -5.19 -23.20
C ASP A 166 13.23 -6.63 -23.70
N PRO A 167 12.45 -6.83 -24.78
CA PRO A 167 12.08 -8.16 -25.25
C PRO A 167 13.27 -8.92 -25.83
N LEU A 168 14.30 -8.23 -26.34
CA LEU A 168 15.48 -8.85 -26.97
C LEU A 168 16.29 -9.71 -26.00
N ARG A 169 16.14 -9.51 -24.68
CA ARG A 169 16.72 -10.40 -23.66
C ARG A 169 16.22 -11.83 -23.75
N LEU A 170 15.08 -12.08 -24.40
CA LEU A 170 14.60 -13.45 -24.67
C LEU A 170 15.52 -14.26 -25.59
N ALA A 171 16.49 -13.62 -26.25
CA ALA A 171 17.60 -14.29 -26.94
C ALA A 171 18.46 -15.11 -25.96
N GLU A 172 18.57 -14.68 -24.69
CA GLU A 172 19.31 -15.40 -23.66
C GLU A 172 18.50 -16.62 -23.20
N ASP A 173 19.12 -17.81 -23.26
CA ASP A 173 18.46 -19.08 -22.91
C ASP A 173 17.85 -19.08 -21.51
N GLN A 174 18.56 -18.52 -20.52
CA GLN A 174 18.05 -18.45 -19.15
C GLN A 174 16.80 -17.57 -19.02
N VAL A 175 16.78 -16.43 -19.71
CA VAL A 175 15.64 -15.50 -19.68
C VAL A 175 14.44 -16.12 -20.40
N TYR A 176 14.67 -16.78 -21.54
CA TYR A 176 13.63 -17.48 -22.28
C TYR A 176 12.97 -18.59 -21.46
N GLN A 177 13.75 -19.49 -20.88
CA GLN A 177 13.24 -20.61 -20.08
C GLN A 177 12.50 -20.14 -18.82
N ARG A 178 13.04 -19.12 -18.13
CA ARG A 178 12.37 -18.51 -16.99
C ARG A 178 11.04 -17.87 -17.39
N THR A 179 11.01 -17.17 -18.51
CA THR A 179 9.79 -16.50 -19.00
C THR A 179 8.72 -17.50 -19.38
N ILE A 180 9.06 -18.64 -19.99
CA ILE A 180 8.10 -19.73 -20.23
C ILE A 180 7.52 -20.27 -18.92
N THR A 181 8.36 -20.47 -17.90
CA THR A 181 7.90 -20.97 -16.60
C THR A 181 6.93 -20.00 -15.95
N VAL A 182 7.29 -18.70 -15.89
CA VAL A 182 6.42 -17.65 -15.34
C VAL A 182 5.13 -17.52 -16.15
N TYR A 183 5.22 -17.55 -17.49
CA TYR A 183 4.06 -17.50 -18.37
C TYR A 183 3.07 -18.64 -18.07
N ASN A 184 3.55 -19.89 -18.00
CA ASN A 184 2.70 -21.05 -17.75
C ASN A 184 2.04 -21.01 -16.36
N GLN A 185 2.79 -20.57 -15.33
CA GLN A 185 2.24 -20.39 -13.98
C GLN A 185 1.17 -19.28 -13.93
N ALA A 186 1.35 -18.23 -14.75
CA ALA A 186 0.44 -17.09 -14.77
C ALA A 186 -0.90 -17.40 -15.44
N LEU A 187 -0.99 -18.40 -16.32
CA LEU A 187 -2.23 -18.74 -17.03
C LEU A 187 -3.39 -19.12 -16.09
N GLU A 188 -3.09 -19.69 -14.92
CA GLU A 188 -4.10 -20.07 -13.93
C GLU A 188 -4.50 -18.90 -13.02
N LEU A 189 -3.72 -17.82 -13.02
CA LEU A 189 -3.85 -16.71 -12.07
C LEU A 189 -4.57 -15.49 -12.65
N VAL A 190 -4.71 -15.43 -13.97
CA VAL A 190 -5.09 -14.22 -14.69
C VAL A 190 -6.39 -14.46 -15.46
N GLU A 191 -7.31 -13.52 -15.31
CA GLU A 191 -8.61 -13.54 -15.97
C GLU A 191 -8.56 -12.87 -17.34
N GLU A 192 -9.38 -13.35 -18.29
CA GLU A 192 -9.52 -12.73 -19.61
C GLU A 192 -9.99 -11.26 -19.49
N ASN A 193 -9.56 -10.42 -20.43
CA ASN A 193 -9.84 -8.97 -20.48
C ASN A 193 -9.22 -8.11 -19.38
N THR A 194 -8.18 -8.61 -18.70
CA THR A 194 -7.35 -7.83 -17.78
C THR A 194 -6.10 -7.28 -18.49
N ARG A 195 -5.55 -6.16 -18.00
CA ARG A 195 -4.25 -5.62 -18.39
C ARG A 195 -3.16 -6.67 -18.24
N LEU A 196 -3.17 -7.43 -17.15
CA LEU A 196 -2.20 -8.51 -16.92
C LEU A 196 -2.31 -9.62 -17.98
N PHE A 197 -3.54 -9.93 -18.42
CA PHE A 197 -3.75 -10.87 -19.53
C PHE A 197 -3.18 -10.34 -20.85
N ASP A 198 -3.38 -9.04 -21.14
CA ASP A 198 -2.80 -8.42 -22.33
C ASP A 198 -1.27 -8.41 -22.33
N GLN A 199 -0.65 -8.25 -21.15
CA GLN A 199 0.79 -8.40 -20.99
C GLN A 199 1.23 -9.84 -21.30
N LEU A 200 0.54 -10.85 -20.78
CA LEU A 200 0.82 -12.25 -21.09
C LEU A 200 0.70 -12.53 -22.59
N ARG A 201 -0.37 -12.05 -23.23
CA ARG A 201 -0.58 -12.21 -24.68
C ARG A 201 0.54 -11.58 -25.49
N THR A 202 1.00 -10.39 -25.10
CA THR A 202 2.12 -9.72 -25.78
C THR A 202 3.44 -10.47 -25.57
N VAL A 203 3.73 -10.89 -24.33
CA VAL A 203 4.91 -11.70 -24.01
C VAL A 203 4.89 -13.03 -24.77
N ARG A 204 3.71 -13.65 -24.94
CA ARG A 204 3.56 -14.87 -25.75
C ARG A 204 4.02 -14.65 -27.19
N GLY A 205 3.62 -13.54 -27.81
CA GLY A 205 4.07 -13.18 -29.16
C GLY A 205 5.60 -13.06 -29.26
N TYR A 206 6.24 -12.43 -28.28
CA TYR A 206 7.70 -12.37 -28.25
C TYR A 206 8.34 -13.74 -28.04
N LEU A 207 7.79 -14.59 -27.17
CA LEU A 207 8.27 -15.96 -26.98
C LEU A 207 8.20 -16.77 -28.27
N ASP A 208 7.10 -16.67 -29.01
CA ASP A 208 6.90 -17.38 -30.27
C ASP A 208 7.91 -16.92 -31.36
N GLN A 209 8.34 -15.67 -31.32
CA GLN A 209 9.30 -15.10 -32.28
C GLN A 209 10.77 -15.21 -31.84
N ALA A 210 11.06 -15.29 -30.53
CA ALA A 210 12.42 -15.21 -29.98
C ALA A 210 13.38 -16.31 -30.47
N ARG A 211 12.85 -17.42 -30.95
CA ARG A 211 13.63 -18.57 -31.43
C ARG A 211 13.43 -18.85 -32.91
N VAL A 212 12.76 -17.96 -33.63
CA VAL A 212 12.60 -18.03 -35.08
C VAL A 212 13.79 -17.31 -35.72
N PRO A 213 14.67 -18.01 -36.46
CA PRO A 213 15.78 -17.36 -37.14
C PRO A 213 15.30 -16.35 -38.19
N VAL A 214 16.06 -15.27 -38.34
CA VAL A 214 15.90 -14.22 -39.33
C VAL A 214 17.16 -14.17 -40.18
N THR A 215 16.99 -14.14 -41.49
CA THR A 215 18.09 -13.98 -42.42
C THR A 215 18.70 -12.59 -42.29
N VAL A 216 20.01 -12.53 -42.03
CA VAL A 216 20.81 -11.31 -41.95
C VAL A 216 21.84 -11.32 -43.05
N THR A 217 21.97 -10.23 -43.80
CA THR A 217 22.98 -10.09 -44.86
C THR A 217 24.12 -9.21 -44.38
N LEU A 218 25.35 -9.73 -44.41
CA LEU A 218 26.57 -8.98 -44.15
C LEU A 218 27.30 -8.69 -45.46
N ASN A 219 27.77 -7.46 -45.62
CA ASN A 219 28.60 -7.01 -46.74
C ASN A 219 30.00 -6.62 -46.26
N SER A 220 31.02 -7.04 -46.99
CA SER A 220 32.43 -6.75 -46.77
C SER A 220 33.15 -6.52 -48.12
N ASP A 221 34.47 -6.39 -48.12
CA ASP A 221 35.30 -6.03 -49.29
C ASP A 221 36.26 -7.14 -49.75
N SER A 222 36.05 -8.38 -49.29
CA SER A 222 36.94 -9.53 -49.50
C SER A 222 38.39 -9.35 -49.01
N MET A 223 38.69 -8.26 -48.30
CA MET A 223 40.01 -7.97 -47.71
C MET A 223 39.95 -7.86 -46.19
N THR A 224 38.79 -7.49 -45.65
CA THR A 224 38.50 -7.41 -44.22
C THR A 224 38.11 -8.78 -43.70
N HIS A 225 38.84 -9.29 -42.71
CA HIS A 225 38.49 -10.52 -42.00
C HIS A 225 37.42 -10.22 -40.96
N VAL A 226 36.23 -10.78 -41.13
CA VAL A 226 35.06 -10.49 -40.29
C VAL A 226 34.80 -11.63 -39.32
N THR A 227 34.52 -11.28 -38.07
CA THR A 227 34.05 -12.19 -37.02
C THR A 227 32.74 -11.67 -36.46
N LEU A 228 31.72 -12.52 -36.39
CA LEU A 228 30.50 -12.25 -35.65
C LEU A 228 30.69 -12.72 -34.20
N PHE A 229 30.82 -11.76 -33.29
CA PHE A 229 31.24 -12.01 -31.92
C PHE A 229 30.34 -13.03 -31.21
N ARG A 230 30.94 -14.06 -30.59
CA ARG A 230 30.26 -15.19 -29.91
C ARG A 230 29.36 -16.05 -30.79
N VAL A 231 29.35 -15.85 -32.11
CA VAL A 231 28.55 -16.64 -33.05
C VAL A 231 29.45 -17.44 -33.98
N ALA A 232 30.26 -16.76 -34.81
CA ALA A 232 31.06 -17.41 -35.83
C ALA A 232 32.22 -16.54 -36.31
N GLU A 233 33.30 -17.18 -36.77
CA GLU A 233 34.36 -16.53 -37.54
C GLU A 233 34.03 -16.68 -39.04
N LEU A 234 33.70 -15.57 -39.70
CA LEU A 234 33.15 -15.57 -41.06
C LEU A 234 34.25 -15.49 -42.13
N GLY A 235 35.39 -14.90 -41.80
CA GLY A 235 36.51 -14.76 -42.72
C GLY A 235 36.35 -13.59 -43.68
N MET A 236 36.89 -13.73 -44.89
CA MET A 236 36.86 -12.70 -45.94
C MET A 236 35.81 -13.02 -47.00
N PHE A 237 34.90 -12.09 -47.26
CA PHE A 237 33.81 -12.25 -48.23
C PHE A 237 33.38 -10.90 -48.83
N ASN A 238 32.56 -10.93 -49.88
CA ASN A 238 31.85 -9.74 -50.40
C ASN A 238 30.45 -9.61 -49.79
N THR A 239 29.67 -10.69 -49.86
CA THR A 239 28.34 -10.79 -49.24
C THR A 239 28.19 -12.16 -48.63
N GLU A 240 27.66 -12.22 -47.42
CA GLU A 240 27.33 -13.46 -46.72
C GLU A 240 25.95 -13.32 -46.06
N SER A 241 25.16 -14.39 -46.08
CA SER A 241 23.85 -14.43 -45.42
C SER A 241 23.88 -15.47 -44.31
N LEU A 242 23.39 -15.10 -43.13
CA LEU A 242 23.37 -15.93 -41.93
C LEU A 242 21.96 -15.92 -41.32
N GLU A 243 21.58 -17.04 -40.72
CA GLU A 243 20.33 -17.15 -39.95
C GLU A 243 20.64 -16.86 -38.47
N LEU A 244 20.11 -15.75 -37.96
CA LEU A 244 20.28 -15.33 -36.57
C LEU A 244 18.93 -15.21 -35.87
N ILE A 245 18.83 -15.66 -34.62
CA ILE A 245 17.64 -15.38 -33.81
C ILE A 245 17.56 -13.88 -33.48
N PRO A 246 16.37 -13.34 -33.14
CA PRO A 246 16.25 -11.97 -32.67
C PRO A 246 17.18 -11.71 -31.48
N GLY A 247 17.89 -10.59 -31.51
CA GLY A 247 18.90 -10.28 -30.50
C GLY A 247 19.85 -9.15 -30.90
N ASN A 248 20.78 -8.85 -30.00
CA ASN A 248 21.83 -7.85 -30.22
C ASN A 248 23.13 -8.54 -30.64
N TYR A 249 23.73 -8.04 -31.72
CA TYR A 249 24.91 -8.65 -32.32
C TYR A 249 26.02 -7.63 -32.53
N THR A 250 27.26 -8.13 -32.61
CA THR A 250 28.43 -7.32 -32.91
C THR A 250 29.29 -8.04 -33.95
N ALA A 251 29.46 -7.42 -35.10
CA ALA A 251 30.43 -7.85 -36.09
C ALA A 251 31.71 -7.03 -35.95
N VAL A 252 32.85 -7.69 -36.01
CA VAL A 252 34.19 -7.08 -35.91
C VAL A 252 34.96 -7.40 -37.19
N GLY A 253 35.45 -6.37 -37.85
CA GLY A 253 36.35 -6.47 -39.00
C GLY A 253 37.77 -6.14 -38.58
N VAL A 254 38.72 -6.96 -39.02
CA VAL A 254 40.17 -6.77 -38.80
C VAL A 254 40.88 -6.87 -40.14
N ARG A 255 41.80 -5.95 -40.39
CA ARG A 255 42.65 -5.95 -41.59
C ARG A 255 44.04 -5.39 -41.28
N PRO A 256 45.12 -6.15 -41.52
CA PRO A 256 46.48 -5.66 -41.28
C PRO A 256 46.78 -4.34 -42.00
N GLY A 257 47.31 -3.35 -41.25
CA GLY A 257 47.59 -2.00 -41.78
C GLY A 257 46.38 -1.07 -41.83
N TYR A 258 45.22 -1.52 -41.32
CA TYR A 258 44.00 -0.72 -41.21
C TYR A 258 43.45 -0.78 -39.79
N ARG A 259 42.65 0.21 -39.43
CA ARG A 259 41.95 0.29 -38.14
C ARG A 259 40.80 -0.71 -38.13
N ASP A 260 40.68 -1.45 -37.02
CA ASP A 260 39.58 -2.39 -36.80
C ASP A 260 38.23 -1.67 -36.75
N VAL A 261 37.20 -2.36 -37.26
CA VAL A 261 35.83 -1.84 -37.28
C VAL A 261 34.93 -2.73 -36.43
N ARG A 262 34.20 -2.11 -35.52
CA ARG A 262 33.15 -2.76 -34.71
C ARG A 262 31.79 -2.22 -35.13
N ARG A 263 30.88 -3.11 -35.53
CA ARG A 263 29.51 -2.79 -35.92
C ARG A 263 28.52 -3.54 -35.05
N GLU A 264 27.75 -2.78 -34.29
CA GLU A 264 26.64 -3.30 -33.49
C GLU A 264 25.35 -3.19 -34.30
N PHE A 265 24.54 -4.23 -34.28
CA PHE A 265 23.26 -4.27 -34.98
C PHE A 265 22.26 -5.15 -34.23
N VAL A 266 20.98 -4.92 -34.52
CA VAL A 266 19.86 -5.62 -33.89
C VAL A 266 19.19 -6.50 -34.95
N VAL A 267 18.89 -7.73 -34.57
CA VAL A 267 17.97 -8.60 -35.31
C VAL A 267 16.61 -8.48 -34.63
N PRO A 268 15.61 -7.85 -35.26
CA PRO A 268 14.31 -7.57 -34.64
C PRO A 268 13.38 -8.79 -34.65
N PHE A 269 12.34 -8.76 -33.80
CA PHE A 269 11.31 -9.79 -33.73
C PHE A 269 10.30 -9.75 -34.90
N ASN A 270 10.22 -8.64 -35.62
CA ASN A 270 9.25 -8.42 -36.70
C ASN A 270 9.59 -9.14 -38.02
N GLY A 271 10.71 -9.88 -38.07
CA GLY A 271 11.18 -10.59 -39.26
C GLY A 271 11.84 -9.70 -40.33
N GLU A 272 12.10 -8.43 -40.02
CA GLU A 272 12.87 -7.55 -40.90
C GLU A 272 14.31 -8.06 -41.03
N ALA A 273 14.75 -8.29 -42.27
CA ALA A 273 16.06 -8.83 -42.60
C ALA A 273 17.13 -7.71 -42.60
N PRO A 274 18.00 -7.62 -41.58
CA PRO A 274 18.97 -6.54 -41.48
C PRO A 274 20.09 -6.73 -42.51
N VAL A 275 20.57 -5.60 -43.05
CA VAL A 275 21.75 -5.54 -43.92
C VAL A 275 22.85 -4.76 -43.22
N VAL A 276 23.98 -5.40 -42.97
CA VAL A 276 25.09 -4.84 -42.16
C VAL A 276 26.35 -4.79 -43.00
N THR A 277 27.07 -3.67 -42.98
CA THR A 277 28.34 -3.52 -43.72
C THR A 277 29.52 -3.39 -42.76
N VAL A 278 30.54 -4.24 -42.94
CA VAL A 278 31.72 -4.33 -42.07
C VAL A 278 32.97 -4.29 -42.93
N ILE A 279 33.64 -3.13 -43.00
CA ILE A 279 34.81 -2.93 -43.87
C ILE A 279 35.85 -2.06 -43.16
N CYS A 280 37.09 -2.52 -43.12
CA CYS A 280 38.24 -1.74 -42.63
C CYS A 280 38.78 -0.80 -43.73
N ASN A 281 38.37 0.47 -43.69
CA ASN A 281 38.70 1.47 -44.72
C ASN A 281 39.74 2.53 -44.29
N GLU A 282 40.09 2.62 -43.01
CA GLU A 282 41.00 3.65 -42.47
C GLU A 282 42.40 3.03 -42.24
N PRO A 283 43.45 3.45 -42.96
CA PRO A 283 44.82 2.98 -42.73
C PRO A 283 45.37 3.43 -41.37
N VAL A 284 46.29 2.64 -40.77
CA VAL A 284 47.00 2.99 -39.52
C VAL A 284 48.38 3.55 -39.79
#